data_AF-A0A6A6QBW6-F1
#
_entry.id   AF-A0A6A6QBW6-F1
#
_cell.length_a   1.000
_cell.length_b   1.000
_cell.length_c   1.000
_cell.angle_alpha   90.00
_cell.angle_beta   90.00
_cell.angle_gamma   90.00
#
_symmetry.space_group_name_H-M   'P 1'
#
loop_
_entity.id
_entity.type
_entity.pdbx_description
1 polymer ?
#
loop_
_entity_poly.entity_id
_entity_poly.type
_entity_poly.pdbx_seq_one_letter_code
_entity_poly.pdbx_strand_id
1 'polypeptide(L)'
;MTIFTLLLRFSFLLSAVSSAFVHPGLMITSTDISRIKTKLSEKKEPWTSSYAGLTGTYASQLTYTNNATSNLTRSVNGALLWHDTAAAFSLALRWTLEGGDQYADAAVKILTAWADTLESLGTDPDAYLNSGFQGFELANAGELLRDYAPFVANGQKAFTKMMVDIFLHDAVYFIEHKDPSEHVHNHFFASWELCNMASAMAIAILTDDQDTYDFVLNYWHTGDGNGAIALAISDIVEEPGTGKPLGQGQEVGRDQGHASLDQDQQANIAQMAWNQGTDLYADSEYRMLRGAEYFARFNLGYDVPFVRYTNVIADYTEASTDGRGAVRPGWELLYKHYAQVKGMDVPWIKKYLNYTLASSKGGYEGGIGSLGGNEDSLGWGSLLHHLDDEDVAALTTQSAVSTSTSSGIALSTKNHVSTSASSSLAVATKSSVITSTSSSLTLPSTSSTSSAFAIAYTSLTSSASNKAAASASLSASSQAVSQAASPVAFQSSSPPASQSTSQPASRSASQYGEEHPSTSTTVSSLPSIANQQTPTASVSAAPSKLPTSHPTLISTTLRTIFARPTRKPTASDIPVHVIPKPHHNHGIHKNLEHDGKHDFCT
;
A
#
# COMPACT_ATOMS: atom_id res chain seq x y z
N MET A 1 -30.63 -15.52 -51.46
CA MET A 1 -29.66 -14.58 -50.85
C MET A 1 -29.71 -14.77 -49.32
N THR A 2 -29.30 -15.95 -48.85
CA THR A 2 -29.90 -16.53 -47.62
C THR A 2 -29.00 -17.52 -46.86
N ILE A 3 -27.69 -17.54 -47.15
CA ILE A 3 -26.70 -18.40 -46.47
C ILE A 3 -25.58 -17.56 -45.84
N PHE A 4 -25.14 -16.49 -46.52
CA PHE A 4 -24.09 -15.58 -46.03
C PHE A 4 -24.43 -14.87 -44.71
N THR A 5 -25.73 -14.68 -44.42
CA THR A 5 -26.22 -13.97 -43.22
C THR A 5 -26.15 -14.79 -41.93
N LEU A 6 -25.94 -16.11 -42.02
CA LEU A 6 -25.92 -16.99 -40.84
C LEU A 6 -24.52 -17.10 -40.23
N LEU A 7 -23.47 -17.05 -41.04
CA LEU A 7 -22.08 -17.13 -40.59
C LEU A 7 -21.61 -15.87 -39.86
N LEU A 8 -22.15 -14.69 -40.18
CA LEU A 8 -21.83 -13.44 -39.46
C LEU A 8 -22.45 -13.35 -38.04
N ARG A 9 -23.30 -14.31 -37.63
CA ARG A 9 -23.92 -14.33 -36.29
C ARG A 9 -23.21 -15.25 -35.28
N PHE A 10 -22.05 -15.79 -35.63
CA PHE A 10 -21.26 -16.68 -34.75
C PHE A 10 -19.86 -16.15 -34.41
N SER A 11 -19.52 -14.91 -34.80
CA SER A 11 -18.19 -14.30 -34.61
C SER A 11 -18.11 -13.21 -33.53
N PHE A 12 -19.19 -12.99 -32.77
CA PHE A 12 -19.22 -12.12 -31.59
C PHE A 12 -19.75 -12.85 -30.35
N LEU A 13 -19.26 -14.08 -30.16
CA LEU A 13 -19.01 -14.62 -28.83
C LEU A 13 -17.50 -14.62 -28.61
N LEU A 14 -16.92 -13.42 -28.44
CA LEU A 14 -15.79 -13.32 -27.53
C LEU A 14 -16.38 -13.70 -26.16
N SER A 15 -16.08 -14.91 -25.70
CA SER A 15 -16.15 -15.18 -24.27
C SER A 15 -15.27 -14.14 -23.60
N ALA A 16 -15.86 -13.31 -22.73
CA ALA A 16 -15.06 -12.61 -21.74
C ALA A 16 -14.40 -13.69 -20.89
N VAL A 17 -13.15 -13.99 -21.19
CA VAL A 17 -12.32 -14.82 -20.34
C VAL A 17 -11.99 -13.92 -19.16
N SER A 18 -12.82 -13.98 -18.11
CA SER A 18 -12.40 -13.51 -16.79
C SER A 18 -11.06 -14.18 -16.54
N SER A 19 -10.01 -13.37 -16.35
CA SER A 19 -8.79 -13.92 -15.78
C SER A 19 -9.15 -14.44 -14.40
N ALA A 20 -8.58 -15.57 -14.00
CA ALA A 20 -8.48 -15.83 -12.57
C ALA A 20 -7.60 -14.72 -11.95
N PHE A 21 -7.88 -14.36 -10.70
CA PHE A 21 -7.02 -13.45 -9.97
C PHE A 21 -5.62 -14.06 -9.79
N VAL A 22 -4.60 -13.21 -9.83
CA VAL A 22 -3.21 -13.58 -9.57
C VAL A 22 -3.03 -13.70 -8.07
N HIS A 23 -2.52 -14.85 -7.62
CA HIS A 23 -2.31 -15.16 -6.21
C HIS A 23 -0.87 -15.64 -5.92
N PRO A 24 -0.22 -15.10 -4.86
CA PRO A 24 -0.58 -13.87 -4.16
C PRO A 24 -0.43 -12.64 -5.08
N GLY A 25 -1.39 -11.71 -4.99
CA GLY A 25 -1.48 -10.54 -5.86
C GLY A 25 -2.24 -9.35 -5.25
N LEU A 26 -2.25 -9.28 -3.91
CA LEU A 26 -2.53 -8.02 -3.19
C LEU A 26 -1.26 -7.15 -3.20
N MET A 27 -0.75 -6.69 -2.05
CA MET A 27 0.46 -5.87 -2.03
C MET A 27 1.74 -6.64 -2.38
N ILE A 28 1.76 -7.96 -2.14
CA ILE A 28 2.96 -8.81 -2.26
C ILE A 28 2.71 -9.89 -3.32
N THR A 29 3.63 -10.02 -4.29
CA THR A 29 3.58 -11.09 -5.30
C THR A 29 4.60 -12.21 -5.03
N SER A 30 4.43 -13.36 -5.71
CA SER A 30 5.45 -14.43 -5.77
C SER A 30 6.84 -13.94 -6.21
N THR A 31 6.90 -12.92 -7.07
CA THR A 31 8.15 -12.29 -7.52
C THR A 31 8.79 -11.46 -6.40
N ASP A 32 7.99 -10.72 -5.63
CA ASP A 32 8.46 -9.97 -4.47
C ASP A 32 8.97 -10.92 -3.38
N ILE A 33 8.22 -11.97 -3.05
CA ILE A 33 8.65 -13.02 -2.10
C ILE A 33 9.99 -13.62 -2.52
N SER A 34 10.15 -13.94 -3.81
CA SER A 34 11.39 -14.50 -4.35
C SER A 34 12.57 -13.53 -4.26
N ARG A 35 12.34 -12.24 -4.56
CA ARG A 35 13.34 -11.16 -4.38
C ARG A 35 13.77 -11.05 -2.93
N ILE A 36 12.81 -10.87 -2.02
CA ILE A 36 13.06 -10.67 -0.58
C ILE A 36 13.85 -11.83 0.00
N LYS A 37 13.44 -13.08 -0.25
CA LYS A 37 14.15 -14.27 0.25
C LYS A 37 15.59 -14.36 -0.27
N THR A 38 15.83 -13.94 -1.52
CA THR A 38 17.17 -13.85 -2.11
C THR A 38 18.00 -12.79 -1.39
N LYS A 39 17.53 -11.54 -1.36
CA LYS A 39 18.24 -10.39 -0.79
C LYS A 39 18.51 -10.56 0.72
N LEU A 40 17.60 -11.20 1.47
CA LEU A 40 17.81 -11.59 2.87
C LEU A 40 18.88 -12.68 3.03
N SER A 41 18.91 -13.69 2.15
CA SER A 41 19.95 -14.73 2.20
C SER A 41 21.35 -14.19 1.88
N GLU A 42 21.43 -13.17 1.02
CA GLU A 42 22.65 -12.42 0.68
C GLU A 42 23.03 -11.35 1.73
N LYS A 43 22.11 -11.04 2.67
CA LYS A 43 22.23 -9.94 3.65
C LYS A 43 22.38 -8.56 3.00
N LYS A 44 21.66 -8.32 1.91
CA LYS A 44 21.55 -7.00 1.26
C LYS A 44 20.72 -6.06 2.14
N GLU A 45 21.07 -4.78 2.12
CA GLU A 45 20.26 -3.69 2.69
C GLU A 45 19.44 -3.01 1.58
N PRO A 46 18.26 -2.42 1.87
CA PRO A 46 17.65 -2.22 3.19
C PRO A 46 16.86 -3.41 3.72
N TRP A 47 16.70 -4.49 2.95
CA TRP A 47 15.88 -5.66 3.33
C TRP A 47 16.28 -6.26 4.67
N THR A 48 17.57 -6.38 4.96
CA THR A 48 18.08 -7.00 6.20
C THR A 48 17.70 -6.18 7.43
N SER A 49 17.94 -4.87 7.41
CA SER A 49 17.57 -3.96 8.50
C SER A 49 16.06 -3.79 8.64
N SER A 50 15.32 -3.73 7.54
CA SER A 50 13.84 -3.65 7.56
C SER A 50 13.22 -4.93 8.12
N TYR A 51 13.75 -6.11 7.76
CA TYR A 51 13.29 -7.38 8.32
C TYR A 51 13.67 -7.57 9.80
N ALA A 52 14.83 -7.06 10.22
CA ALA A 52 15.18 -6.98 11.64
C ALA A 52 14.25 -6.02 12.41
N GLY A 53 13.78 -4.95 11.75
CA GLY A 53 12.71 -4.08 12.25
C GLY A 53 11.41 -4.82 12.49
N LEU A 54 10.90 -5.51 11.45
CA LEU A 54 9.67 -6.29 11.53
C LEU A 54 9.76 -7.38 12.60
N THR A 55 10.80 -8.21 12.57
CA THR A 55 10.98 -9.31 13.54
C THR A 55 11.31 -8.84 14.96
N GLY A 56 11.61 -7.55 15.15
CA GLY A 56 11.77 -6.90 16.44
C GLY A 56 10.48 -6.38 17.10
N THR A 57 9.35 -6.31 16.38
CA THR A 57 8.06 -5.88 16.97
C THR A 57 7.47 -6.94 17.90
N TYR A 58 6.59 -6.53 18.84
CA TYR A 58 5.82 -7.48 19.64
C TYR A 58 4.82 -8.29 18.79
N ALA A 59 4.25 -7.66 17.76
CA ALA A 59 3.34 -8.27 16.79
C ALA A 59 3.95 -9.50 16.07
N SER A 60 5.25 -9.47 15.78
CA SER A 60 5.97 -10.55 15.10
C SER A 60 6.32 -11.79 15.93
N GLN A 61 5.90 -11.86 17.20
CA GLN A 61 6.33 -12.92 18.13
C GLN A 61 5.31 -14.05 18.29
N LEU A 62 5.79 -15.29 18.38
CA LEU A 62 4.97 -16.47 18.69
C LEU A 62 4.32 -16.44 20.08
N THR A 63 4.71 -15.49 20.93
CA THR A 63 4.10 -15.20 22.24
C THR A 63 2.96 -14.17 22.17
N TYR A 64 2.65 -13.64 20.98
CA TYR A 64 1.47 -12.81 20.76
C TYR A 64 0.19 -13.61 21.06
N THR A 65 -0.83 -12.94 21.58
CA THR A 65 -2.15 -13.52 21.84
C THR A 65 -3.23 -12.55 21.35
N ASN A 66 -4.21 -13.08 20.63
CA ASN A 66 -5.31 -12.30 20.06
C ASN A 66 -6.18 -11.64 21.12
N ASN A 67 -6.84 -10.56 20.72
CA ASN A 67 -7.69 -9.70 21.55
C ASN A 67 -9.11 -9.58 20.96
N ALA A 68 -9.57 -10.64 20.27
CA ALA A 68 -10.83 -10.68 19.56
C ALA A 68 -12.03 -10.34 20.46
N THR A 69 -12.88 -9.44 19.98
CA THR A 69 -14.10 -8.96 20.64
C THR A 69 -15.24 -8.93 19.63
N SER A 70 -16.48 -9.12 20.10
CA SER A 70 -17.62 -9.19 19.18
C SER A 70 -18.09 -7.83 18.68
N ASN A 71 -17.90 -6.78 19.48
CA ASN A 71 -18.27 -5.42 19.12
C ASN A 71 -17.04 -4.51 19.22
N LEU A 72 -16.81 -3.74 18.17
CA LEU A 72 -15.81 -2.68 18.10
C LEU A 72 -16.49 -1.29 18.11
N THR A 73 -15.72 -0.29 18.51
CA THR A 73 -16.00 1.13 18.35
C THR A 73 -14.63 1.81 18.28
N ARG A 74 -14.32 2.46 17.16
CA ARG A 74 -12.93 2.83 16.79
C ARG A 74 -12.19 3.58 17.90
N SER A 75 -12.84 4.60 18.45
CA SER A 75 -12.36 5.46 19.54
C SER A 75 -12.31 4.81 20.94
N VAL A 76 -12.89 3.61 21.13
CA VAL A 76 -12.99 2.93 22.43
C VAL A 76 -12.09 1.70 22.50
N ASN A 77 -12.12 0.85 21.47
CA ASN A 77 -11.38 -0.42 21.46
C ASN A 77 -10.85 -0.83 20.08
N GLY A 78 -10.83 0.07 19.08
CA GLY A 78 -10.25 -0.19 17.75
C GLY A 78 -8.82 -0.75 17.81
N ALA A 79 -8.03 -0.29 18.78
CA ALA A 79 -6.68 -0.77 19.07
C ALA A 79 -6.55 -2.28 19.34
N LEU A 80 -7.63 -2.98 19.69
CA LEU A 80 -7.61 -4.45 19.77
C LEU A 80 -7.47 -5.07 18.38
N LEU A 81 -8.20 -4.54 17.39
CA LEU A 81 -8.13 -4.99 16.00
C LEU A 81 -6.82 -4.55 15.32
N TRP A 82 -6.36 -3.31 15.58
CA TRP A 82 -5.14 -2.76 14.99
C TRP A 82 -3.90 -3.62 15.31
N HIS A 83 -3.66 -3.91 16.58
CA HIS A 83 -2.51 -4.71 17.00
C HIS A 83 -2.63 -6.18 16.58
N ASP A 84 -3.84 -6.77 16.61
CA ASP A 84 -4.06 -8.14 16.16
C ASP A 84 -3.83 -8.28 14.64
N THR A 85 -4.27 -7.30 13.86
CA THR A 85 -4.06 -7.25 12.40
C THR A 85 -2.56 -7.10 12.08
N ALA A 86 -1.86 -6.23 12.80
CA ALA A 86 -0.40 -6.12 12.72
C ALA A 86 0.31 -7.44 13.00
N ALA A 87 -0.14 -8.19 14.02
CA ALA A 87 0.41 -9.48 14.39
C ALA A 87 0.10 -10.57 13.36
N ALA A 88 -1.15 -10.65 12.87
CA ALA A 88 -1.56 -11.60 11.85
C ALA A 88 -0.76 -11.40 10.54
N PHE A 89 -0.64 -10.16 10.06
CA PHE A 89 0.16 -9.85 8.87
C PHE A 89 1.65 -10.17 9.08
N SER A 90 2.22 -9.72 10.21
CA SER A 90 3.64 -9.95 10.49
C SER A 90 3.98 -11.43 10.59
N LEU A 91 3.18 -12.22 11.31
CA LEU A 91 3.38 -13.67 11.47
C LEU A 91 3.15 -14.43 10.15
N ALA A 92 2.15 -14.04 9.34
CA ALA A 92 1.95 -14.60 8.01
C ALA A 92 3.16 -14.32 7.10
N LEU A 93 3.66 -13.08 7.08
CA LEU A 93 4.84 -12.70 6.29
C LEU A 93 6.12 -13.41 6.77
N ARG A 94 6.27 -13.65 8.08
CA ARG A 94 7.36 -14.50 8.61
C ARG A 94 7.26 -15.93 8.10
N TRP A 95 6.06 -16.54 8.08
CA TRP A 95 5.88 -17.87 7.47
C TRP A 95 6.25 -17.87 5.98
N THR A 96 5.80 -16.87 5.21
CA THR A 96 6.12 -16.75 3.78
C THR A 96 7.63 -16.62 3.52
N LEU A 97 8.37 -15.90 4.37
CA LEU A 97 9.80 -15.62 4.21
C LEU A 97 10.71 -16.69 4.86
N GLU A 98 10.56 -16.97 6.15
CA GLU A 98 11.36 -17.98 6.90
C GLU A 98 10.91 -19.43 6.62
N GLY A 99 9.62 -19.63 6.34
CA GLY A 99 8.95 -20.93 6.56
C GLY A 99 8.61 -21.13 8.04
N GLY A 100 8.33 -22.37 8.44
CA GLY A 100 8.04 -22.72 9.83
C GLY A 100 6.56 -22.54 10.19
N ASP A 101 5.82 -23.63 10.11
CA ASP A 101 4.35 -23.70 10.27
C ASP A 101 3.82 -23.03 11.54
N GLN A 102 4.61 -23.02 12.61
CA GLN A 102 4.36 -22.29 13.86
C GLN A 102 3.95 -20.81 13.70
N TYR A 103 4.47 -20.08 12.70
CA TYR A 103 4.08 -18.69 12.47
C TYR A 103 2.74 -18.59 11.74
N ALA A 104 2.47 -19.51 10.80
CA ALA A 104 1.17 -19.61 10.15
C ALA A 104 0.08 -20.04 11.15
N ASP A 105 0.35 -21.04 11.99
CA ASP A 105 -0.56 -21.44 13.08
C ASP A 105 -0.89 -20.26 14.01
N ALA A 106 0.11 -19.43 14.36
CA ALA A 106 -0.10 -18.25 15.19
C ALA A 106 -0.93 -17.17 14.48
N ALA A 107 -0.66 -16.88 13.19
CA ALA A 107 -1.44 -15.94 12.39
C ALA A 107 -2.89 -16.42 12.17
N VAL A 108 -3.08 -17.70 11.81
CA VAL A 108 -4.38 -18.36 11.64
C VAL A 108 -5.20 -18.31 12.93
N LYS A 109 -4.57 -18.50 14.09
CA LYS A 109 -5.22 -18.39 15.40
C LYS A 109 -5.72 -16.96 15.68
N ILE A 110 -5.09 -15.92 15.13
CA ILE A 110 -5.60 -14.54 15.22
C ILE A 110 -6.77 -14.37 14.26
N LEU A 111 -6.59 -14.64 12.96
CA LEU A 111 -7.62 -14.45 11.94
C LEU A 111 -8.90 -15.24 12.23
N THR A 112 -8.78 -16.48 12.69
CA THR A 112 -9.93 -17.34 13.02
C THR A 112 -10.63 -16.88 14.29
N ALA A 113 -9.91 -16.36 15.29
CA ALA A 113 -10.54 -15.85 16.51
C ALA A 113 -11.42 -14.62 16.27
N TRP A 114 -11.00 -13.70 15.39
CA TRP A 114 -11.89 -12.62 14.93
C TRP A 114 -13.06 -13.17 14.11
N ALA A 115 -12.82 -14.12 13.21
CA ALA A 115 -13.87 -14.71 12.37
C ALA A 115 -14.96 -15.47 13.16
N ASP A 116 -14.60 -16.06 14.30
CA ASP A 116 -15.52 -16.76 15.20
C ASP A 116 -16.22 -15.82 16.22
N THR A 117 -15.74 -14.57 16.37
CA THR A 117 -16.16 -13.67 17.46
C THR A 117 -16.82 -12.37 16.98
N LEU A 118 -16.35 -11.76 15.88
CA LEU A 118 -16.76 -10.42 15.44
C LEU A 118 -18.21 -10.38 14.93
N GLU A 119 -19.00 -9.46 15.46
CA GLU A 119 -20.41 -9.20 15.11
C GLU A 119 -20.62 -7.81 14.50
N SER A 120 -19.83 -6.80 14.90
CA SER A 120 -19.95 -5.41 14.40
C SER A 120 -18.67 -4.57 14.56
N LEU A 121 -18.42 -3.67 13.60
CA LEU A 121 -17.33 -2.67 13.62
C LEU A 121 -17.68 -1.37 14.38
N GLY A 122 -18.96 -1.16 14.70
CA GLY A 122 -19.51 0.03 15.35
C GLY A 122 -20.93 0.35 14.89
N THR A 123 -21.46 1.51 15.29
CA THR A 123 -22.74 2.06 14.76
C THR A 123 -22.66 3.55 14.45
N ASP A 124 -21.49 4.14 14.65
CA ASP A 124 -21.08 5.48 14.29
C ASP A 124 -20.18 5.44 13.03
N PRO A 125 -20.00 6.55 12.30
CA PRO A 125 -19.28 6.54 11.02
C PRO A 125 -17.82 6.05 11.10
N ASP A 126 -17.15 6.12 12.25
CA ASP A 126 -15.77 5.62 12.38
C ASP A 126 -15.67 4.10 12.18
N ALA A 127 -16.79 3.37 12.21
CA ALA A 127 -16.87 1.99 11.75
C ALA A 127 -16.37 1.85 10.30
N TYR A 128 -16.65 2.82 9.43
CA TYR A 128 -16.19 2.80 8.03
C TYR A 128 -14.67 2.99 7.90
N LEU A 129 -14.01 3.60 8.88
CA LEU A 129 -12.54 3.63 8.92
C LEU A 129 -11.95 2.28 9.35
N ASN A 130 -12.66 1.52 10.20
CA ASN A 130 -12.28 0.14 10.54
C ASN A 130 -12.51 -0.82 9.36
N SER A 131 -13.61 -0.67 8.61
CA SER A 131 -13.87 -1.50 7.41
C SER A 131 -12.84 -1.22 6.33
N GLY A 132 -12.42 0.03 6.17
CA GLY A 132 -11.38 0.45 5.25
C GLY A 132 -9.98 -0.06 5.62
N PHE A 133 -9.32 0.58 6.59
CA PHE A 133 -7.91 0.30 6.88
C PHE A 133 -7.68 -1.16 7.28
N GLN A 134 -8.37 -1.64 8.32
CA GLN A 134 -8.13 -2.98 8.82
C GLN A 134 -8.72 -4.08 7.93
N GLY A 135 -9.74 -3.78 7.10
CA GLY A 135 -10.22 -4.72 6.09
C GLY A 135 -9.17 -5.00 5.00
N PHE A 136 -8.52 -3.95 4.49
CA PHE A 136 -7.38 -4.05 3.58
C PHE A 136 -6.20 -4.83 4.19
N GLU A 137 -5.86 -4.56 5.45
CA GLU A 137 -4.71 -5.17 6.13
C GLU A 137 -4.95 -6.64 6.49
N LEU A 138 -6.14 -6.98 7.01
CA LEU A 138 -6.55 -8.36 7.26
C LEU A 138 -6.59 -9.17 5.95
N ALA A 139 -7.07 -8.59 4.86
CA ALA A 139 -7.05 -9.26 3.56
C ALA A 139 -5.61 -9.59 3.12
N ASN A 140 -4.65 -8.68 3.30
CA ASN A 140 -3.23 -8.96 3.04
C ASN A 140 -2.65 -10.06 3.96
N ALA A 141 -3.06 -10.13 5.23
CA ALA A 141 -2.66 -11.22 6.13
C ALA A 141 -3.24 -12.58 5.72
N GLY A 142 -4.52 -12.63 5.35
CA GLY A 142 -5.20 -13.85 4.90
C GLY A 142 -4.72 -14.34 3.53
N GLU A 143 -4.36 -13.42 2.64
CA GLU A 143 -3.79 -13.70 1.32
C GLU A 143 -2.45 -14.44 1.42
N LEU A 144 -1.54 -13.96 2.28
CA LEU A 144 -0.26 -14.62 2.53
C LEU A 144 -0.39 -16.07 3.04
N LEU A 145 -1.54 -16.41 3.63
CA LEU A 145 -1.87 -17.74 4.17
C LEU A 145 -2.71 -18.60 3.22
N ARG A 146 -3.01 -18.14 1.99
CA ARG A 146 -3.99 -18.74 1.06
C ARG A 146 -3.92 -20.27 0.94
N ASP A 147 -2.72 -20.81 0.77
CA ASP A 147 -2.48 -22.25 0.54
C ASP A 147 -2.06 -23.01 1.82
N TYR A 148 -2.06 -22.38 2.99
CA TYR A 148 -1.67 -23.04 4.24
C TYR A 148 -2.75 -24.05 4.66
N ALA A 149 -2.47 -25.34 4.46
CA ALA A 149 -3.48 -26.41 4.54
C ALA A 149 -4.31 -26.44 5.86
N PRO A 150 -3.76 -26.17 7.06
CA PRO A 150 -4.56 -26.05 8.28
C PRO A 150 -5.56 -24.90 8.27
N PHE A 151 -5.23 -23.76 7.62
CA PHE A 151 -6.13 -22.62 7.42
C PHE A 151 -7.24 -22.99 6.46
N VAL A 152 -6.90 -23.50 5.27
CA VAL A 152 -7.85 -23.96 4.24
C VAL A 152 -8.87 -24.95 4.81
N ALA A 153 -8.40 -25.87 5.68
CA ALA A 153 -9.24 -26.89 6.28
C ALA A 153 -10.18 -26.38 7.40
N ASN A 154 -9.74 -25.40 8.23
CA ASN A 154 -10.42 -25.12 9.51
C ASN A 154 -10.75 -23.64 9.79
N GLY A 155 -10.16 -22.67 9.09
CA GLY A 155 -10.33 -21.24 9.41
C GLY A 155 -10.68 -20.34 8.21
N GLN A 156 -10.13 -20.63 7.02
CA GLN A 156 -10.23 -19.77 5.84
C GLN A 156 -11.68 -19.43 5.45
N LYS A 157 -12.59 -20.41 5.53
CA LYS A 157 -14.01 -20.20 5.23
C LYS A 157 -14.75 -19.32 6.25
N ALA A 158 -14.38 -19.39 7.53
CA ALA A 158 -14.94 -18.49 8.54
C ALA A 158 -14.38 -17.08 8.32
N PHE A 159 -13.07 -16.98 8.10
CA PHE A 159 -12.38 -15.72 7.84
C PHE A 159 -12.91 -14.99 6.60
N THR A 160 -12.97 -15.63 5.43
CA THR A 160 -13.50 -14.98 4.22
C THR A 160 -14.98 -14.61 4.36
N LYS A 161 -15.78 -15.38 5.13
CA LYS A 161 -17.15 -14.97 5.48
C LYS A 161 -17.16 -13.69 6.33
N MET A 162 -16.29 -13.56 7.35
CA MET A 162 -16.16 -12.33 8.13
C MET A 162 -15.74 -11.14 7.25
N MET A 163 -14.77 -11.34 6.35
CA MET A 163 -14.34 -10.29 5.42
C MET A 163 -15.48 -9.84 4.50
N VAL A 164 -16.32 -10.75 4.00
CA VAL A 164 -17.46 -10.40 3.12
C VAL A 164 -18.63 -9.81 3.89
N ASP A 165 -19.10 -10.48 4.94
CA ASP A 165 -20.35 -10.13 5.63
C ASP A 165 -20.23 -8.90 6.56
N ILE A 166 -19.02 -8.46 6.87
CA ILE A 166 -18.75 -7.29 7.73
C ILE A 166 -17.90 -6.25 6.98
N PHE A 167 -16.62 -6.53 6.73
CA PHE A 167 -15.69 -5.52 6.21
C PHE A 167 -16.06 -5.04 4.80
N LEU A 168 -16.36 -5.95 3.88
CA LEU A 168 -16.80 -5.60 2.53
C LEU A 168 -18.21 -5.01 2.51
N HIS A 169 -19.12 -5.53 3.35
CA HIS A 169 -20.46 -4.98 3.50
C HIS A 169 -20.40 -3.49 3.83
N ASP A 170 -19.70 -3.12 4.92
CA ASP A 170 -19.64 -1.75 5.40
C ASP A 170 -18.86 -0.84 4.43
N ALA A 171 -17.77 -1.35 3.83
CA ALA A 171 -17.01 -0.63 2.83
C ALA A 171 -17.81 -0.31 1.55
N VAL A 172 -18.55 -1.28 0.99
CA VAL A 172 -19.38 -1.05 -0.21
C VAL A 172 -20.64 -0.26 0.14
N TYR A 173 -21.17 -0.40 1.37
CA TYR A 173 -22.30 0.41 1.85
C TYR A 173 -21.94 1.91 1.86
N PHE A 174 -20.74 2.24 2.33
CA PHE A 174 -20.17 3.60 2.30
C PHE A 174 -19.90 4.07 0.86
N ILE A 175 -19.17 3.31 0.04
CA ILE A 175 -18.84 3.73 -1.35
C ILE A 175 -20.10 3.89 -2.24
N GLU A 176 -21.20 3.18 -1.95
CA GLU A 176 -22.49 3.39 -2.63
C GLU A 176 -23.35 4.53 -2.02
N HIS A 177 -22.79 5.33 -1.10
CA HIS A 177 -23.41 6.45 -0.40
C HIS A 177 -24.76 6.11 0.25
N LYS A 178 -24.81 4.94 0.92
CA LYS A 178 -26.03 4.43 1.55
C LYS A 178 -26.20 4.92 2.98
N ASP A 179 -25.14 5.42 3.63
CA ASP A 179 -25.25 5.95 4.99
C ASP A 179 -26.03 7.27 5.01
N PRO A 180 -26.95 7.50 5.98
CA PRO A 180 -27.69 8.76 6.08
C PRO A 180 -26.82 10.02 6.22
N SER A 181 -25.57 9.90 6.69
CA SER A 181 -24.61 11.02 6.76
C SER A 181 -24.01 11.39 5.39
N GLU A 182 -24.05 10.49 4.40
CA GLU A 182 -23.55 10.68 3.04
C GLU A 182 -24.56 11.35 2.09
N HIS A 183 -25.60 11.99 2.64
CA HIS A 183 -26.59 12.80 1.92
C HIS A 183 -26.03 13.89 0.98
N VAL A 184 -24.72 14.16 1.03
CA VAL A 184 -23.93 14.89 0.03
C VAL A 184 -22.66 14.07 -0.23
N HIS A 185 -22.49 13.51 -1.43
CA HIS A 185 -21.44 12.51 -1.69
C HIS A 185 -20.02 13.05 -1.46
N ASN A 186 -19.73 14.30 -1.87
CA ASN A 186 -18.43 14.94 -1.64
C ASN A 186 -18.27 15.59 -0.25
N HIS A 187 -19.07 15.18 0.74
CA HIS A 187 -18.97 15.59 2.16
C HIS A 187 -17.71 15.03 2.81
N PHE A 188 -17.57 13.70 2.82
CA PHE A 188 -16.47 13.02 3.48
C PHE A 188 -15.14 13.28 2.77
N PHE A 189 -14.05 13.25 3.53
CA PHE A 189 -12.71 13.47 2.99
C PHE A 189 -12.20 12.25 2.22
N ALA A 190 -11.36 12.48 1.22
CA ALA A 190 -10.87 11.44 0.28
C ALA A 190 -10.33 10.18 0.98
N SER A 191 -9.59 10.32 2.08
CA SER A 191 -9.05 9.17 2.84
C SER A 191 -10.10 8.17 3.31
N TRP A 192 -11.35 8.58 3.57
CA TRP A 192 -12.46 7.71 4.00
C TRP A 192 -12.93 6.77 2.90
N GLU A 193 -13.10 7.28 1.68
CA GLU A 193 -13.49 6.46 0.53
C GLU A 193 -12.30 5.64 0.03
N LEU A 194 -11.10 6.23 -0.01
CA LEU A 194 -9.89 5.54 -0.48
C LEU A 194 -9.54 4.30 0.37
N CYS A 195 -9.66 4.37 1.71
CA CYS A 195 -9.40 3.19 2.53
C CYS A 195 -10.47 2.10 2.35
N ASN A 196 -11.74 2.47 2.15
CA ASN A 196 -12.80 1.51 1.83
C ASN A 196 -12.66 0.92 0.42
N MET A 197 -12.20 1.69 -0.56
CA MET A 197 -11.86 1.18 -1.90
C MET A 197 -10.68 0.19 -1.84
N ALA A 198 -9.65 0.49 -1.05
CA ALA A 198 -8.54 -0.44 -0.81
C ALA A 198 -9.03 -1.74 -0.16
N SER A 199 -9.91 -1.64 0.85
CA SER A 199 -10.54 -2.80 1.49
C SER A 199 -11.37 -3.63 0.51
N ALA A 200 -12.28 -2.99 -0.23
CA ALA A 200 -13.16 -3.65 -1.17
C ALA A 200 -12.38 -4.36 -2.29
N MET A 201 -11.34 -3.72 -2.85
CA MET A 201 -10.46 -4.36 -3.84
C MET A 201 -9.66 -5.52 -3.24
N ALA A 202 -9.17 -5.38 -2.01
CA ALA A 202 -8.39 -6.43 -1.36
C ALA A 202 -9.25 -7.66 -1.02
N ILE A 203 -10.47 -7.45 -0.53
CA ILE A 203 -11.43 -8.52 -0.21
C ILE A 203 -11.98 -9.16 -1.50
N ALA A 204 -12.18 -8.38 -2.57
CA ALA A 204 -12.55 -8.90 -3.88
C ALA A 204 -11.51 -9.90 -4.41
N ILE A 205 -10.23 -9.50 -4.46
CA ILE A 205 -9.13 -10.39 -4.85
C ILE A 205 -9.03 -11.58 -3.88
N LEU A 206 -9.08 -11.36 -2.56
CA LEU A 206 -9.05 -12.41 -1.54
C LEU A 206 -10.14 -13.49 -1.73
N THR A 207 -11.28 -13.15 -2.34
CA THR A 207 -12.45 -14.04 -2.44
C THR A 207 -12.85 -14.42 -3.87
N ASP A 208 -12.00 -14.11 -4.86
CA ASP A 208 -12.25 -14.32 -6.30
C ASP A 208 -13.51 -13.58 -6.83
N ASP A 209 -13.88 -12.43 -6.23
CA ASP A 209 -15.05 -11.64 -6.62
C ASP A 209 -14.73 -10.57 -7.69
N GLN A 210 -14.93 -10.93 -8.96
CA GLN A 210 -14.79 -10.02 -10.11
C GLN A 210 -15.81 -8.87 -10.09
N ASP A 211 -17.05 -9.08 -9.62
CA ASP A 211 -18.10 -8.05 -9.66
C ASP A 211 -17.72 -6.89 -8.70
N THR A 212 -17.17 -7.20 -7.52
CA THR A 212 -16.67 -6.20 -6.56
C THR A 212 -15.36 -5.55 -7.03
N TYR A 213 -14.44 -6.30 -7.64
CA TYR A 213 -13.21 -5.71 -8.21
C TYR A 213 -13.51 -4.69 -9.32
N ASP A 214 -14.40 -5.07 -10.26
CA ASP A 214 -14.86 -4.19 -11.34
C ASP A 214 -15.61 -2.97 -10.78
N PHE A 215 -16.38 -3.12 -9.70
CA PHE A 215 -17.02 -1.98 -9.01
C PHE A 215 -15.98 -0.95 -8.53
N VAL A 216 -14.91 -1.36 -7.85
CA VAL A 216 -13.87 -0.42 -7.36
C VAL A 216 -13.14 0.26 -8.52
N LEU A 217 -12.84 -0.46 -9.61
CA LEU A 217 -12.24 0.15 -10.81
C LEU A 217 -13.18 1.19 -11.45
N ASN A 218 -14.47 0.89 -11.57
CA ASN A 218 -15.44 1.85 -12.10
C ASN A 218 -15.58 3.07 -11.18
N TYR A 219 -15.56 2.89 -9.86
CA TYR A 219 -15.63 4.00 -8.90
C TYR A 219 -14.38 4.88 -8.93
N TRP A 220 -13.18 4.30 -9.00
CA TRP A 220 -11.92 5.03 -9.18
C TRP A 220 -11.97 6.00 -10.38
N HIS A 221 -12.55 5.58 -11.51
CA HIS A 221 -12.68 6.42 -12.69
C HIS A 221 -13.90 7.36 -12.70
N THR A 222 -15.03 6.96 -12.10
CA THR A 222 -16.35 7.60 -12.34
C THR A 222 -17.26 7.78 -11.11
N GLY A 223 -16.77 7.48 -9.91
CA GLY A 223 -17.46 7.77 -8.65
C GLY A 223 -17.65 9.27 -8.43
N ASP A 224 -18.66 9.62 -7.63
CA ASP A 224 -19.09 10.99 -7.36
C ASP A 224 -18.80 11.48 -5.92
N GLY A 225 -18.24 10.62 -5.06
CA GLY A 225 -17.52 10.97 -3.84
C GLY A 225 -16.01 11.21 -4.04
N ASN A 226 -15.33 11.66 -3.00
CA ASN A 226 -13.94 12.12 -3.03
C ASN A 226 -12.88 11.01 -3.19
N GLY A 227 -13.24 9.73 -3.20
CA GLY A 227 -12.34 8.61 -3.49
C GLY A 227 -12.03 8.40 -4.98
N ALA A 228 -12.89 8.89 -5.87
CA ALA A 228 -12.63 8.87 -7.31
C ALA A 228 -11.42 9.75 -7.65
N ILE A 229 -10.50 9.28 -8.51
CA ILE A 229 -9.17 9.91 -8.69
C ILE A 229 -9.24 11.35 -9.21
N ALA A 230 -10.32 11.70 -9.93
CA ALA A 230 -10.59 13.05 -10.42
C ALA A 230 -10.96 14.05 -9.31
N LEU A 231 -11.46 13.57 -8.17
CA LEU A 231 -11.88 14.34 -7.00
C LEU A 231 -10.84 14.27 -5.87
N ALA A 232 -10.28 13.07 -5.61
CA ALA A 232 -9.17 12.84 -4.67
C ALA A 232 -7.96 13.72 -4.97
N ILE A 233 -7.64 13.93 -6.25
CA ILE A 233 -6.71 14.95 -6.72
C ILE A 233 -7.54 16.02 -7.43
N SER A 234 -8.05 16.98 -6.66
CA SER A 234 -8.98 18.05 -7.10
C SER A 234 -8.53 18.81 -8.36
N ASP A 235 -7.39 19.49 -8.30
CA ASP A 235 -6.90 20.40 -9.34
C ASP A 235 -5.52 20.00 -9.89
N ILE A 236 -5.21 20.42 -11.11
CA ILE A 236 -3.85 20.36 -11.67
C ILE A 236 -3.29 21.78 -11.76
N VAL A 237 -2.12 22.01 -11.17
CA VAL A 237 -1.46 23.31 -11.08
C VAL A 237 -0.03 23.26 -11.63
N GLU A 238 0.55 24.40 -11.98
CA GLU A 238 1.94 24.48 -12.49
C GLU A 238 2.96 24.61 -11.36
N GLU A 239 4.02 23.81 -11.38
CA GLU A 239 5.13 23.92 -10.44
C GLU A 239 5.83 25.30 -10.55
N PRO A 240 5.92 26.07 -9.44
CA PRO A 240 6.67 27.32 -9.40
C PRO A 240 8.13 27.12 -9.80
N GLY A 241 8.52 27.74 -10.91
CA GLY A 241 9.88 27.75 -11.46
C GLY A 241 10.16 26.73 -12.56
N THR A 242 9.30 25.73 -12.79
CA THR A 242 9.50 24.73 -13.86
C THR A 242 8.34 24.62 -14.84
N GLY A 243 7.11 24.94 -14.43
CA GLY A 243 5.90 24.73 -15.23
C GLY A 243 5.48 23.26 -15.37
N LYS A 244 6.11 22.32 -14.66
CA LYS A 244 5.65 20.91 -14.61
C LYS A 244 4.28 20.82 -13.93
N PRO A 245 3.36 19.93 -14.37
CA PRO A 245 2.07 19.75 -13.71
C PRO A 245 2.23 19.04 -12.35
N LEU A 246 1.62 19.61 -11.32
CA LEU A 246 1.41 19.03 -9.99
C LEU A 246 -0.08 18.88 -9.71
N GLY A 247 -0.48 18.01 -8.78
CA GLY A 247 -1.88 17.70 -8.48
C GLY A 247 -2.25 18.05 -7.05
N GLN A 248 -3.23 18.91 -6.85
CA GLN A 248 -3.70 19.29 -5.52
C GLN A 248 -4.58 18.18 -4.93
N GLY A 249 -4.05 17.44 -3.96
CA GLY A 249 -4.83 16.47 -3.19
C GLY A 249 -5.97 17.14 -2.41
N GLN A 250 -7.12 16.47 -2.31
CA GLN A 250 -8.34 17.00 -1.71
C GLN A 250 -8.12 17.46 -0.25
N GLU A 251 -7.38 16.67 0.53
CA GLU A 251 -7.12 16.96 1.95
C GLU A 251 -5.98 17.95 2.22
N VAL A 252 -5.20 18.40 1.22
CA VAL A 252 -3.98 19.20 1.49
C VAL A 252 -4.27 20.59 2.09
N GLY A 253 -5.52 21.07 2.01
CA GLY A 253 -5.99 22.28 2.71
C GLY A 253 -6.46 22.07 4.15
N ARG A 254 -6.64 20.82 4.59
CA ARG A 254 -7.05 20.42 5.95
C ARG A 254 -5.82 20.32 6.85
N ASP A 255 -5.04 19.26 6.68
CA ASP A 255 -3.77 19.00 7.35
C ASP A 255 -2.98 17.94 6.57
N GLN A 256 -1.65 17.89 6.78
CA GLN A 256 -0.79 16.96 6.05
C GLN A 256 -0.81 15.53 6.62
N GLY A 257 -1.32 15.33 7.84
CA GLY A 257 -1.48 14.01 8.45
C GLY A 257 -2.52 13.18 7.70
N HIS A 258 -3.64 13.78 7.33
CA HIS A 258 -4.67 13.12 6.53
C HIS A 258 -4.36 13.14 5.03
N ALA A 259 -3.81 14.23 4.48
CA ALA A 259 -3.37 14.23 3.08
C ALA A 259 -2.24 13.22 2.77
N SER A 260 -1.56 12.69 3.80
CA SER A 260 -0.62 11.57 3.65
C SER A 260 -1.32 10.19 3.57
N LEU A 261 -2.54 10.03 4.12
CA LEU A 261 -3.37 8.83 3.92
C LEU A 261 -3.76 8.70 2.45
N ASP A 262 -4.16 9.81 1.81
CA ASP A 262 -4.54 9.84 0.39
C ASP A 262 -3.46 9.19 -0.49
N GLN A 263 -2.17 9.48 -0.24
CA GLN A 263 -1.05 8.99 -1.05
C GLN A 263 -0.80 7.49 -0.82
N ASP A 264 -0.86 7.04 0.43
CA ASP A 264 -0.73 5.63 0.83
C ASP A 264 -1.86 4.79 0.22
N GLN A 265 -3.12 5.18 0.44
CA GLN A 265 -4.27 4.42 0.00
C GLN A 265 -4.44 4.41 -1.53
N GLN A 266 -4.15 5.53 -2.23
CA GLN A 266 -4.10 5.53 -3.70
C GLN A 266 -2.99 4.59 -4.23
N ALA A 267 -1.80 4.60 -3.61
CA ALA A 267 -0.71 3.71 -4.00
C ALA A 267 -1.04 2.22 -3.74
N ASN A 268 -1.76 1.92 -2.66
CA ASN A 268 -2.21 0.57 -2.32
C ASN A 268 -3.24 0.04 -3.33
N ILE A 269 -4.27 0.82 -3.66
CA ILE A 269 -5.25 0.50 -4.72
C ILE A 269 -4.52 0.25 -6.05
N ALA A 270 -3.63 1.17 -6.44
CA ALA A 270 -2.90 1.07 -7.71
C ALA A 270 -1.94 -0.14 -7.75
N GLN A 271 -1.29 -0.51 -6.65
CA GLN A 271 -0.41 -1.68 -6.61
C GLN A 271 -1.19 -2.99 -6.68
N MET A 272 -2.34 -3.10 -6.01
CA MET A 272 -3.21 -4.28 -6.13
C MET A 272 -3.74 -4.41 -7.57
N ALA A 273 -4.28 -3.34 -8.14
CA ALA A 273 -4.75 -3.32 -9.53
C ALA A 273 -3.63 -3.65 -10.53
N TRP A 274 -2.41 -3.13 -10.35
CA TRP A 274 -1.25 -3.44 -11.18
C TRP A 274 -0.85 -4.91 -11.10
N ASN A 275 -0.93 -5.54 -9.92
CA ASN A 275 -0.64 -6.97 -9.76
C ASN A 275 -1.70 -7.87 -10.41
N GLN A 276 -2.90 -7.34 -10.66
CA GLN A 276 -3.94 -7.95 -11.50
C GLN A 276 -3.89 -7.48 -12.98
N GLY A 277 -2.87 -6.71 -13.37
CA GLY A 277 -2.63 -6.28 -14.75
C GLY A 277 -3.29 -4.96 -15.18
N THR A 278 -3.86 -4.19 -14.25
CA THR A 278 -4.56 -2.91 -14.51
C THR A 278 -3.69 -1.71 -14.12
N ASP A 279 -3.43 -0.79 -15.06
CA ASP A 279 -2.39 0.25 -14.94
C ASP A 279 -2.88 1.58 -14.33
N LEU A 280 -3.44 1.54 -13.12
CA LEU A 280 -3.97 2.75 -12.43
C LEU A 280 -2.89 3.81 -12.11
N TYR A 281 -1.60 3.46 -12.20
CA TYR A 281 -0.50 4.42 -12.11
C TYR A 281 -0.41 5.35 -13.32
N ALA A 282 -0.83 4.90 -14.51
CA ALA A 282 -0.83 5.71 -15.74
C ALA A 282 -2.12 6.53 -15.92
N ASP A 283 -3.15 6.27 -15.12
CA ASP A 283 -4.49 6.83 -15.27
C ASP A 283 -4.57 8.34 -15.24
N SER A 284 -5.57 8.87 -15.96
CA SER A 284 -5.90 10.30 -16.01
C SER A 284 -4.67 11.18 -16.28
N GLU A 285 -3.79 10.70 -17.18
CA GLU A 285 -2.48 11.27 -17.50
C GLU A 285 -1.48 11.30 -16.32
N TYR A 286 -1.38 10.18 -15.58
CA TYR A 286 -0.62 10.05 -14.34
C TYR A 286 -1.11 11.01 -13.23
N ARG A 287 -2.43 11.08 -12.98
CA ARG A 287 -3.00 12.01 -11.99
C ARG A 287 -2.51 11.76 -10.57
N MET A 288 -2.39 10.49 -10.16
CA MET A 288 -1.81 10.09 -8.87
C MET A 288 -0.34 10.53 -8.73
N LEU A 289 0.48 10.42 -9.79
CA LEU A 289 1.87 10.92 -9.79
C LEU A 289 1.93 12.42 -9.50
N ARG A 290 1.07 13.20 -10.17
CA ARG A 290 0.99 14.66 -9.97
C ARG A 290 0.62 14.98 -8.52
N GLY A 291 -0.29 14.21 -7.91
CA GLY A 291 -0.63 14.25 -6.48
C GLY A 291 0.56 13.99 -5.56
N ALA A 292 1.24 12.87 -5.75
CA ALA A 292 2.39 12.47 -4.94
C ALA A 292 3.56 13.47 -5.04
N GLU A 293 3.86 13.99 -6.24
CA GLU A 293 4.88 15.04 -6.42
C GLU A 293 4.46 16.37 -5.75
N TYR A 294 3.18 16.74 -5.75
CA TYR A 294 2.67 17.92 -5.02
C TYR A 294 2.84 17.77 -3.51
N PHE A 295 2.33 16.67 -2.94
CA PHE A 295 2.41 16.39 -1.50
C PHE A 295 3.86 16.35 -1.03
N ALA A 296 4.71 15.61 -1.76
CA ALA A 296 6.13 15.50 -1.48
C ALA A 296 6.82 16.88 -1.45
N ARG A 297 6.57 17.69 -2.50
CA ARG A 297 7.16 19.03 -2.63
C ARG A 297 6.73 19.96 -1.50
N PHE A 298 5.44 19.97 -1.14
CA PHE A 298 4.95 20.81 -0.05
C PHE A 298 5.52 20.40 1.30
N ASN A 299 5.54 19.09 1.59
CA ASN A 299 6.00 18.56 2.88
C ASN A 299 7.53 18.55 3.05
N LEU A 300 8.29 18.74 1.96
CA LEU A 300 9.72 19.11 1.99
C LEU A 300 9.97 20.61 2.27
N GLY A 301 8.92 21.40 2.53
CA GLY A 301 9.02 22.82 2.91
C GLY A 301 9.00 23.80 1.74
N TYR A 302 8.66 23.37 0.52
CA TYR A 302 8.56 24.26 -0.66
C TYR A 302 7.12 24.72 -0.91
N ASP A 303 6.95 25.95 -1.40
CA ASP A 303 5.62 26.57 -1.56
C ASP A 303 4.94 26.11 -2.85
N VAL A 304 3.76 25.50 -2.74
CA VAL A 304 2.94 25.00 -3.86
C VAL A 304 1.84 26.00 -4.21
N PRO A 305 1.37 26.05 -5.47
CA PRO A 305 0.15 26.77 -5.80
C PRO A 305 -1.06 26.06 -5.19
N PHE A 306 -2.09 26.82 -4.84
CA PHE A 306 -3.34 26.28 -4.31
C PHE A 306 -4.54 26.92 -5.02
N VAL A 307 -5.49 26.10 -5.46
CA VAL A 307 -6.81 26.50 -5.98
C VAL A 307 -7.80 26.32 -4.85
N ARG A 308 -8.56 27.37 -4.52
CA ARG A 308 -9.49 27.38 -3.37
C ARG A 308 -10.44 26.18 -3.42
N TYR A 309 -10.24 25.22 -2.52
CA TYR A 309 -11.09 24.05 -2.37
C TYR A 309 -12.26 24.37 -1.44
N THR A 310 -13.48 24.04 -1.84
CA THR A 310 -14.66 24.19 -0.97
C THR A 310 -15.73 23.15 -1.28
N ASN A 311 -16.34 22.61 -0.23
CA ASN A 311 -17.51 21.73 -0.26
C ASN A 311 -18.50 22.17 0.85
N VAL A 312 -19.38 21.28 1.31
CA VAL A 312 -20.37 21.58 2.36
C VAL A 312 -19.81 21.68 3.79
N ILE A 313 -18.59 21.22 4.05
CA ILE A 313 -17.93 21.27 5.38
C ILE A 313 -16.59 22.02 5.39
N ALA A 314 -15.98 22.27 4.24
CA ALA A 314 -14.64 22.82 4.08
C ALA A 314 -14.60 24.03 3.15
N ASP A 315 -13.70 24.96 3.46
CA ASP A 315 -13.42 26.17 2.67
C ASP A 315 -11.96 26.57 2.91
N TYR A 316 -11.07 26.06 2.06
CA TYR A 316 -9.62 26.21 2.19
C TYR A 316 -9.09 27.15 1.09
N THR A 317 -8.22 28.09 1.45
CA THR A 317 -7.59 29.05 0.51
C THR A 317 -6.11 28.79 0.25
N GLU A 318 -5.48 27.89 1.01
CA GLU A 318 -4.07 27.53 0.91
C GLU A 318 -3.84 26.10 1.43
N ALA A 319 -2.67 25.51 1.14
CA ALA A 319 -2.29 24.22 1.69
C ALA A 319 -1.91 24.37 3.18
N SER A 320 -2.55 23.60 4.04
CA SER A 320 -2.41 23.72 5.50
C SER A 320 -1.00 23.34 5.96
N THR A 321 -0.37 24.19 6.76
CA THR A 321 0.93 23.89 7.38
C THR A 321 0.85 22.91 8.56
N ASP A 322 -0.36 22.54 8.99
CA ASP A 322 -0.54 21.66 10.13
C ASP A 322 -0.11 20.23 9.78
N GLY A 323 0.76 19.68 10.62
CA GLY A 323 1.44 18.41 10.35
C GLY A 323 2.48 18.45 9.22
N ARG A 324 2.84 19.61 8.64
CA ARG A 324 3.74 19.69 7.48
C ARG A 324 5.08 18.96 7.73
N GLY A 325 5.35 17.97 6.87
CA GLY A 325 6.38 16.95 7.07
C GLY A 325 5.84 15.57 7.48
N ALA A 326 4.51 15.38 7.56
CA ALA A 326 3.86 14.15 8.00
C ALA A 326 4.30 12.91 7.20
N VAL A 327 5.05 12.02 7.87
CA VAL A 327 5.56 10.78 7.30
C VAL A 327 4.55 9.64 7.46
N ARG A 328 4.18 9.02 6.33
CA ARG A 328 3.55 7.70 6.24
C ARG A 328 4.35 6.78 5.29
N PRO A 329 4.07 5.47 5.26
CA PRO A 329 4.63 4.55 4.27
C PRO A 329 4.19 4.83 2.82
N GLY A 330 4.60 3.97 1.89
CA GLY A 330 4.18 4.01 0.48
C GLY A 330 5.15 4.74 -0.46
N TRP A 331 6.24 5.33 0.04
CA TRP A 331 7.16 6.12 -0.77
C TRP A 331 8.19 5.25 -1.51
N GLU A 332 8.60 4.12 -0.91
CA GLU A 332 9.33 3.06 -1.63
C GLU A 332 8.49 2.52 -2.79
N LEU A 333 7.17 2.35 -2.59
CA LEU A 333 6.24 1.86 -3.60
C LEU A 333 6.05 2.85 -4.76
N LEU A 334 5.81 4.13 -4.45
CA LEU A 334 5.69 5.19 -5.44
C LEU A 334 7.00 5.38 -6.25
N TYR A 335 8.16 5.31 -5.58
CA TYR A 335 9.46 5.39 -6.24
C TYR A 335 9.76 4.15 -7.11
N LYS A 336 9.57 2.94 -6.58
CA LYS A 336 9.63 1.66 -7.31
C LYS A 336 8.84 1.77 -8.61
N HIS A 337 7.58 2.16 -8.52
CA HIS A 337 6.72 2.18 -9.70
C HIS A 337 7.15 3.26 -10.71
N TYR A 338 7.16 4.53 -10.31
CA TYR A 338 7.37 5.61 -11.29
C TYR A 338 8.83 5.75 -11.72
N ALA A 339 9.79 5.69 -10.80
CA ALA A 339 11.21 5.87 -11.15
C ALA A 339 11.83 4.61 -11.76
N GLN A 340 11.57 3.43 -11.18
CA GLN A 340 12.31 2.21 -11.52
C GLN A 340 11.56 1.32 -12.53
N VAL A 341 10.23 1.17 -12.44
CA VAL A 341 9.44 0.38 -13.41
C VAL A 341 9.08 1.21 -14.66
N LYS A 342 8.63 2.46 -14.49
CA LYS A 342 8.24 3.34 -15.62
C LYS A 342 9.36 4.24 -16.16
N GLY A 343 10.49 4.37 -15.45
CA GLY A 343 11.65 5.16 -15.89
C GLY A 343 11.44 6.69 -15.88
N MET A 344 10.52 7.20 -15.04
CA MET A 344 10.09 8.60 -15.05
C MET A 344 10.94 9.50 -14.12
N ASP A 345 11.10 10.77 -14.51
CA ASP A 345 11.72 11.80 -13.68
C ASP A 345 10.75 12.27 -12.57
N VAL A 346 10.90 11.69 -11.38
CA VAL A 346 10.08 11.95 -10.18
C VAL A 346 10.89 12.62 -9.05
N PRO A 347 11.28 13.91 -9.25
CA PRO A 347 12.24 14.57 -8.38
C PRO A 347 11.72 14.83 -6.97
N TRP A 348 10.41 14.95 -6.74
CA TRP A 348 9.86 15.20 -5.41
C TRP A 348 9.59 13.91 -4.64
N ILE A 349 9.01 12.88 -5.26
CA ILE A 349 8.90 11.52 -4.69
C ILE A 349 10.29 11.03 -4.26
N LYS A 350 11.32 11.17 -5.11
CA LYS A 350 12.69 10.75 -4.77
C LYS A 350 13.29 11.50 -3.57
N LYS A 351 13.08 12.82 -3.48
CA LYS A 351 13.51 13.60 -2.31
C LYS A 351 12.73 13.24 -1.06
N TYR A 352 11.43 12.95 -1.20
CA TYR A 352 10.56 12.63 -0.08
C TYR A 352 10.85 11.25 0.49
N LEU A 353 11.06 10.24 -0.36
CA LEU A 353 11.58 8.93 0.06
C LEU A 353 12.90 9.07 0.83
N ASN A 354 13.85 9.86 0.33
CA ASN A 354 15.09 10.11 1.06
C ASN A 354 14.86 10.79 2.43
N TYR A 355 13.83 11.64 2.56
CA TYR A 355 13.44 12.29 3.81
C TYR A 355 12.74 11.33 4.78
N THR A 356 11.82 10.47 4.33
CA THR A 356 11.16 9.47 5.17
C THR A 356 12.17 8.43 5.68
N LEU A 357 13.04 7.92 4.79
CA LEU A 357 14.11 7.00 5.17
C LEU A 357 15.11 7.64 6.16
N ALA A 358 15.52 8.90 5.94
CA ALA A 358 16.40 9.60 6.87
C ALA A 358 15.74 9.93 8.24
N SER A 359 14.40 10.00 8.27
CA SER A 359 13.62 10.20 9.51
C SER A 359 13.28 8.88 10.22
N SER A 360 13.42 7.74 9.54
CA SER A 360 13.12 6.40 10.07
C SER A 360 14.15 5.90 11.09
N LYS A 361 13.71 5.02 12.01
CA LYS A 361 14.60 4.33 12.95
C LYS A 361 15.29 3.11 12.30
N GLY A 362 16.17 3.39 11.35
CA GLY A 362 17.03 2.36 10.74
C GLY A 362 17.36 2.56 9.26
N GLY A 363 16.87 3.62 8.62
CA GLY A 363 17.07 3.84 7.18
C GLY A 363 16.17 2.99 6.28
N TYR A 364 15.00 2.58 6.79
CA TYR A 364 14.01 1.78 6.08
C TYR A 364 12.59 2.27 6.38
N GLU A 365 11.68 2.13 5.41
CA GLU A 365 10.27 2.43 5.58
C GLU A 365 9.63 1.42 6.54
N GLY A 366 9.09 1.91 7.66
CA GLY A 366 8.35 1.11 8.64
C GLY A 366 6.96 0.72 8.15
N GLY A 367 6.24 -0.07 8.94
CA GLY A 367 4.87 -0.47 8.63
C GLY A 367 4.12 -0.98 9.85
N ILE A 368 2.98 -1.62 9.60
CA ILE A 368 2.00 -2.02 10.60
C ILE A 368 2.64 -2.73 11.81
N GLY A 369 2.30 -2.25 13.02
CA GLY A 369 2.86 -2.71 14.29
C GLY A 369 4.22 -2.10 14.67
N SER A 370 4.70 -1.11 13.91
CA SER A 370 5.92 -0.32 14.22
C SER A 370 5.73 1.19 14.15
N LEU A 371 4.58 1.68 13.65
CA LEU A 371 4.29 3.09 13.46
C LEU A 371 3.64 3.71 14.72
N GLY A 372 2.77 2.96 15.39
CA GLY A 372 1.98 3.40 16.53
C GLY A 372 0.75 4.22 16.15
N GLY A 373 -0.11 4.47 17.15
CA GLY A 373 -1.41 5.10 16.93
C GLY A 373 -2.43 4.12 16.35
N ASN A 374 -3.15 4.53 15.32
CA ASN A 374 -4.23 3.75 14.72
C ASN A 374 -3.76 2.63 13.78
N GLU A 375 -2.47 2.62 13.42
CA GLU A 375 -1.87 1.65 12.46
C GLU A 375 -2.63 1.60 11.11
N ASP A 376 -3.04 2.75 10.57
CA ASP A 376 -3.84 2.89 9.32
C ASP A 376 -3.06 2.64 8.01
N SER A 377 -1.93 1.93 8.05
CA SER A 377 -0.97 1.84 6.95
C SER A 377 -0.12 0.56 7.04
N LEU A 378 -0.36 -0.38 6.13
CA LEU A 378 0.36 -1.67 6.05
C LEU A 378 1.90 -1.49 6.00
N GLY A 379 2.36 -0.59 5.12
CA GLY A 379 3.75 -0.15 5.01
C GLY A 379 4.78 -1.24 4.73
N TRP A 380 5.93 -1.17 5.42
CA TRP A 380 7.10 -2.04 5.21
C TRP A 380 7.69 -1.95 3.79
N GLY A 381 7.56 -0.81 3.09
CA GLY A 381 7.95 -0.68 1.68
C GLY A 381 9.42 -1.00 1.37
N SER A 382 10.35 -0.74 2.29
CA SER A 382 11.78 -1.10 2.09
C SER A 382 12.02 -2.61 2.13
N LEU A 383 11.15 -3.37 2.78
CA LEU A 383 11.14 -4.83 2.72
C LEU A 383 10.37 -5.30 1.47
N LEU A 384 9.13 -4.83 1.29
CA LEU A 384 8.19 -5.39 0.33
C LEU A 384 8.39 -4.93 -1.12
N HIS A 385 8.90 -3.72 -1.32
CA HIS A 385 8.75 -2.97 -2.58
C HIS A 385 10.06 -2.45 -3.15
N HIS A 386 11.10 -2.31 -2.32
CA HIS A 386 12.43 -1.89 -2.76
C HIS A 386 13.01 -2.78 -3.88
N LEU A 387 13.79 -2.15 -4.76
CA LEU A 387 14.54 -2.73 -5.88
C LEU A 387 15.94 -2.10 -5.91
N ASP A 388 17.00 -2.91 -5.96
CA ASP A 388 18.36 -2.40 -6.18
C ASP A 388 18.72 -2.33 -7.68
N ASP A 389 19.93 -1.85 -7.99
CA ASP A 389 20.39 -1.69 -9.39
C ASP A 389 20.41 -3.02 -10.17
N GLU A 390 20.57 -4.17 -9.50
CA GLU A 390 20.52 -5.50 -10.12
C GLU A 390 19.07 -5.82 -10.55
N ASP A 391 18.10 -5.52 -9.68
CA ASP A 391 16.68 -5.74 -9.92
C ASP A 391 16.15 -4.84 -11.06
N VAL A 392 16.57 -3.56 -11.09
CA VAL A 392 16.20 -2.61 -12.17
C VAL A 392 16.82 -2.99 -13.51
N ALA A 393 18.07 -3.48 -13.51
CA ALA A 393 18.70 -4.02 -14.72
C ALA A 393 17.96 -5.26 -15.25
N ALA A 394 17.45 -6.12 -14.36
CA ALA A 394 16.65 -7.29 -14.73
C ALA A 394 15.31 -6.90 -15.39
N LEU A 395 14.57 -5.93 -14.83
CA LEU A 395 13.34 -5.40 -15.42
C LEU A 395 13.56 -4.84 -16.84
N THR A 396 14.62 -4.05 -17.01
CA THR A 396 15.01 -3.48 -18.31
C THR A 396 15.33 -4.58 -19.33
N THR A 397 16.03 -5.62 -18.90
CA THR A 397 16.41 -6.76 -19.75
C THR A 397 15.20 -7.58 -20.20
N GLN A 398 14.27 -7.89 -19.28
CA GLN A 398 13.03 -8.60 -19.62
C GLN A 398 12.19 -7.80 -20.63
N SER A 399 12.10 -6.49 -20.46
CA SER A 399 11.37 -5.60 -21.36
C SER A 399 11.94 -5.60 -22.79
N ALA A 400 13.28 -5.61 -22.93
CA ALA A 400 13.96 -5.73 -24.21
C ALA A 400 13.75 -7.10 -24.89
N VAL A 401 13.70 -8.19 -24.13
CA VAL A 401 13.39 -9.55 -24.64
C VAL A 401 11.94 -9.64 -25.12
N SER A 402 10.98 -9.07 -24.41
CA SER A 402 9.57 -9.03 -24.83
C SER A 402 9.36 -8.19 -26.10
N THR A 403 10.09 -7.07 -26.23
CA THR A 403 10.02 -6.19 -27.41
C THR A 403 10.68 -6.82 -28.64
N SER A 404 11.77 -7.56 -28.47
CA SER A 404 12.47 -8.25 -29.57
C SER A 404 11.78 -9.54 -30.02
N THR A 405 11.14 -10.30 -29.11
CA THR A 405 10.36 -11.49 -29.47
C THR A 405 9.06 -11.15 -30.19
N SER A 406 8.33 -10.11 -29.76
CA SER A 406 7.16 -9.60 -30.48
C SER A 406 7.51 -9.05 -31.88
N SER A 407 8.68 -8.40 -32.02
CA SER A 407 9.23 -8.00 -33.33
C SER A 407 9.67 -9.17 -34.23
N GLY A 408 9.78 -10.38 -33.69
CA GLY A 408 10.27 -11.57 -34.40
C GLY A 408 9.22 -12.29 -35.27
N ILE A 409 7.93 -12.01 -35.11
CA ILE A 409 6.84 -12.74 -35.78
C ILE A 409 6.56 -12.20 -37.19
N ALA A 410 7.62 -12.14 -38.02
CA ALA A 410 7.48 -11.92 -39.46
C ALA A 410 7.01 -13.22 -40.14
N LEU A 411 5.75 -13.25 -40.60
CA LEU A 411 5.09 -14.46 -41.10
C LEU A 411 5.73 -15.00 -42.39
N SER A 412 6.64 -15.97 -42.26
CA SER A 412 7.37 -16.60 -43.36
C SER A 412 6.52 -17.59 -44.17
N THR A 413 5.66 -17.07 -45.05
CA THR A 413 4.81 -17.86 -45.96
C THR A 413 5.58 -18.42 -47.17
N LYS A 414 6.53 -19.33 -46.93
CA LYS A 414 7.14 -20.14 -48.00
C LYS A 414 6.15 -21.18 -48.54
N ASN A 415 5.35 -20.81 -49.54
CA ASN A 415 4.64 -21.75 -50.41
C ASN A 415 4.99 -21.48 -51.87
N HIS A 416 5.98 -22.22 -52.39
CA HIS A 416 6.41 -22.16 -53.79
C HIS A 416 5.90 -23.38 -54.54
N VAL A 417 4.66 -23.34 -55.02
CA VAL A 417 4.09 -24.36 -55.92
C VAL A 417 4.04 -23.80 -57.34
N SER A 418 4.81 -24.40 -58.23
CA SER A 418 4.90 -23.98 -59.63
C SER A 418 3.76 -24.56 -60.46
N THR A 419 2.95 -23.71 -61.11
CA THR A 419 2.19 -24.08 -62.31
C THR A 419 2.30 -22.97 -63.36
N SER A 420 2.53 -23.37 -64.60
CA SER A 420 2.76 -22.48 -65.74
C SER A 420 1.58 -22.55 -66.73
N ALA A 421 1.01 -21.38 -67.07
CA ALA A 421 0.14 -21.23 -68.23
C ALA A 421 0.21 -19.79 -68.73
N SER A 422 0.68 -19.61 -69.97
CA SER A 422 0.71 -18.30 -70.64
C SER A 422 -0.44 -18.19 -71.62
N SER A 423 -1.21 -17.11 -71.57
CA SER A 423 -1.93 -16.59 -72.72
C SER A 423 -1.94 -15.07 -72.68
N SER A 424 -1.75 -14.45 -73.84
CA SER A 424 -1.55 -13.01 -73.99
C SER A 424 -2.76 -12.33 -74.61
N LEU A 425 -2.99 -11.08 -74.24
CA LEU A 425 -3.64 -10.11 -75.12
C LEU A 425 -3.16 -8.71 -74.71
N ALA A 426 -2.64 -7.96 -75.67
CA ALA A 426 -2.06 -6.64 -75.45
C ALA A 426 -2.80 -5.60 -76.30
N VAL A 427 -3.20 -4.50 -75.66
CA VAL A 427 -3.56 -3.23 -76.31
C VAL A 427 -2.83 -2.15 -75.53
N ALA A 428 -2.20 -1.21 -76.24
CA ALA A 428 -1.30 -0.22 -75.64
C ALA A 428 -1.70 1.21 -76.02
N THR A 429 -1.70 2.11 -75.03
CA THR A 429 -1.56 3.55 -75.25
C THR A 429 -0.73 4.19 -74.13
N LYS A 430 0.18 5.07 -74.54
CA LYS A 430 1.03 5.97 -73.73
C LYS A 430 0.19 7.13 -73.16
N SER A 431 0.65 7.99 -72.23
CA SER A 431 1.67 7.95 -71.16
C SER A 431 1.62 9.32 -70.46
N SER A 432 1.82 9.38 -69.15
CA SER A 432 2.30 10.59 -68.45
C SER A 432 2.99 10.19 -67.15
N VAL A 433 4.09 10.86 -66.83
CA VAL A 433 4.96 10.54 -65.68
C VAL A 433 5.12 11.77 -64.79
N ILE A 434 4.93 11.59 -63.49
CA ILE A 434 5.56 12.41 -62.45
C ILE A 434 6.09 11.45 -61.40
N THR A 435 7.36 11.62 -61.02
CA THR A 435 8.05 10.79 -60.03
C THR A 435 8.28 11.62 -58.76
N SER A 436 7.91 11.10 -57.59
CA SER A 436 8.30 11.66 -56.30
C SER A 436 9.57 10.96 -55.79
N THR A 437 10.60 11.75 -55.45
CA THR A 437 11.90 11.26 -54.97
C THR A 437 12.01 11.33 -53.46
N SER A 438 12.36 10.22 -52.81
CA SER A 438 12.71 10.18 -51.39
C SER A 438 14.18 10.59 -51.19
N SER A 439 14.44 11.50 -50.24
CA SER A 439 15.78 11.99 -49.93
C SER A 439 16.28 11.45 -48.59
N SER A 440 17.31 10.60 -48.62
CA SER A 440 18.06 10.16 -47.43
C SER A 440 19.38 10.92 -47.31
N LEU A 441 19.67 11.52 -46.16
CA LEU A 441 20.96 12.16 -45.88
C LEU A 441 21.76 11.37 -44.83
N THR A 442 23.03 11.15 -45.12
CA THR A 442 24.01 10.44 -44.29
C THR A 442 24.83 11.41 -43.45
N LEU A 443 25.10 11.09 -42.18
CA LEU A 443 26.15 11.76 -41.40
C LEU A 443 27.52 11.05 -41.55
N PRO A 444 28.65 11.79 -41.56
CA PRO A 444 29.99 11.22 -41.59
C PRO A 444 30.53 10.90 -40.19
N SER A 445 31.53 10.03 -40.12
CA SER A 445 32.17 9.55 -38.89
C SER A 445 33.63 10.00 -38.76
N THR A 446 34.06 10.45 -37.58
CA THR A 446 35.48 10.62 -37.23
C THR A 446 35.80 10.22 -35.78
N SER A 447 36.85 9.44 -35.62
CA SER A 447 37.58 9.10 -34.38
C SER A 447 38.39 10.31 -33.85
N SER A 448 38.97 10.39 -32.64
CA SER A 448 39.12 9.54 -31.43
C SER A 448 39.28 10.50 -30.20
N THR A 449 39.73 10.19 -28.97
CA THR A 449 40.49 9.08 -28.37
C THR A 449 40.29 9.04 -26.84
N SER A 450 40.48 7.88 -26.19
CA SER A 450 40.49 7.76 -24.72
C SER A 450 41.83 8.15 -24.10
N SER A 451 41.79 8.82 -22.94
CA SER A 451 42.91 8.96 -21.98
C SER A 451 42.33 9.16 -20.58
N ALA A 452 42.88 8.47 -19.58
CA ALA A 452 42.49 8.60 -18.17
C ALA A 452 43.68 9.12 -17.33
N PHE A 453 43.40 10.01 -16.37
CA PHE A 453 44.29 10.33 -15.26
C PHE A 453 43.45 10.78 -14.05
N ALA A 454 44.02 10.71 -12.84
CA ALA A 454 43.30 10.89 -11.59
C ALA A 454 44.09 11.73 -10.56
N ILE A 455 43.40 12.14 -9.50
CA ILE A 455 43.90 12.73 -8.23
C ILE A 455 44.46 14.15 -8.34
N ALA A 456 43.78 15.11 -7.68
CA ALA A 456 44.36 15.95 -6.62
C ALA A 456 43.28 16.77 -5.89
N TYR A 457 43.40 16.89 -4.56
CA TYR A 457 42.75 17.95 -3.78
C TYR A 457 43.61 19.21 -3.81
N THR A 458 42.98 20.39 -3.88
CA THR A 458 43.57 21.64 -3.38
C THR A 458 42.48 22.57 -2.84
N SER A 459 42.55 22.87 -1.55
CA SER A 459 41.83 23.99 -0.94
C SER A 459 42.57 25.30 -1.19
N LEU A 460 41.85 26.38 -1.46
CA LEU A 460 42.43 27.73 -1.43
C LEU A 460 41.38 28.77 -1.07
N THR A 461 41.67 29.53 -0.01
CA THR A 461 40.89 30.67 0.45
C THR A 461 41.36 31.94 -0.25
N SER A 462 40.44 32.86 -0.55
CA SER A 462 40.79 34.27 -0.78
C SER A 462 39.67 35.18 -0.31
N SER A 463 40.04 36.29 0.34
CA SER A 463 39.12 37.25 0.95
C SER A 463 39.51 38.68 0.53
N ALA A 464 38.52 39.50 0.14
CA ALA A 464 38.73 40.92 -0.16
C ALA A 464 37.43 41.76 -0.11
N SER A 465 37.15 42.31 1.07
CA SER A 465 36.60 43.67 1.30
C SER A 465 35.66 44.34 0.28
N ASN A 466 34.39 44.45 0.68
CA ASN A 466 33.60 45.69 0.85
C ASN A 466 33.85 46.90 -0.09
N LYS A 467 32.74 47.43 -0.63
CA LYS A 467 32.41 48.85 -0.48
C LYS A 467 30.91 49.04 -0.29
N ALA A 468 30.53 49.93 0.63
CA ALA A 468 29.14 50.13 1.04
C ALA A 468 28.57 51.47 0.55
N ALA A 469 27.26 51.53 0.44
CA ALA A 469 26.46 52.76 0.57
C ALA A 469 25.42 52.50 1.68
N ALA A 470 25.18 53.47 2.55
CA ALA A 470 24.39 53.27 3.77
C ALA A 470 23.38 54.41 3.99
N SER A 471 22.22 54.04 4.54
CA SER A 471 21.29 54.97 5.18
C SER A 471 20.72 54.30 6.43
N ALA A 472 21.28 54.64 7.59
CA ALA A 472 20.73 54.32 8.91
C ALA A 472 19.73 55.45 9.32
N SER A 473 19.08 55.48 10.48
CA SER A 473 19.39 54.88 11.78
C SER A 473 18.21 55.02 12.77
N LEU A 474 18.40 54.51 13.99
CA LEU A 474 17.69 54.86 15.25
C LEU A 474 16.24 54.34 15.40
N SER A 475 15.80 53.92 16.60
CA SER A 475 16.53 53.74 17.87
C SER A 475 15.81 52.79 18.82
N ALA A 476 16.57 51.97 19.55
CA ALA A 476 16.08 51.24 20.72
C ALA A 476 16.37 52.02 22.02
N SER A 477 15.58 51.79 23.06
CA SER A 477 15.83 52.21 24.45
C SER A 477 15.07 51.26 25.38
N SER A 478 15.62 50.95 26.55
CA SER A 478 15.19 49.80 27.36
C SER A 478 15.09 50.10 28.86
N GLN A 479 14.12 49.45 29.51
CA GLN A 479 14.11 48.92 30.89
C GLN A 479 12.75 48.22 31.11
N ALA A 480 12.70 46.90 31.33
CA ALA A 480 12.82 46.18 32.63
C ALA A 480 11.42 45.99 33.30
N VAL A 481 11.12 44.98 34.12
CA VAL A 481 11.90 44.04 34.97
C VAL A 481 11.21 42.65 35.01
N SER A 482 11.93 41.57 35.40
CA SER A 482 11.43 40.24 35.83
C SER A 482 10.90 39.31 34.72
N GLN A 483 11.14 37.98 34.72
CA GLN A 483 11.69 37.08 35.76
C GLN A 483 12.79 36.13 35.20
N ALA A 484 13.35 35.23 36.03
CA ALA A 484 14.71 34.69 35.83
C ALA A 484 14.85 33.22 35.38
N ALA A 485 15.97 32.95 34.71
CA ALA A 485 16.72 31.68 34.62
C ALA A 485 18.21 32.01 34.94
N SER A 486 19.20 31.11 35.13
CA SER A 486 19.39 29.72 34.66
C SER A 486 20.25 28.91 35.70
N PRO A 487 20.89 27.74 35.41
CA PRO A 487 21.36 26.79 36.44
C PRO A 487 22.84 26.87 36.85
N VAL A 488 23.23 26.14 37.92
CA VAL A 488 24.62 25.78 38.30
C VAL A 488 24.70 24.32 38.79
N ALA A 489 25.86 23.69 38.62
CA ALA A 489 26.16 22.28 38.95
C ALA A 489 26.44 22.00 40.44
N PHE A 490 26.60 20.71 40.79
CA PHE A 490 26.86 20.21 42.15
C PHE A 490 28.27 19.60 42.29
N GLN A 491 29.11 20.13 43.20
CA GLN A 491 30.15 19.32 43.86
C GLN A 491 30.68 19.93 45.18
N SER A 492 30.62 19.13 46.24
CA SER A 492 31.49 19.04 47.43
C SER A 492 32.13 20.29 48.09
N SER A 493 31.86 20.48 49.38
CA SER A 493 32.85 20.92 50.37
C SER A 493 32.58 20.31 51.77
N SER A 494 33.66 19.98 52.49
CA SER A 494 33.69 19.26 53.79
C SER A 494 34.85 19.84 54.65
N PRO A 495 35.26 19.27 55.81
CA PRO A 495 34.60 18.35 56.76
C PRO A 495 34.30 19.14 58.06
N PRO A 496 34.96 18.93 59.22
CA PRO A 496 35.04 17.77 60.14
C PRO A 496 33.95 17.87 61.25
N ALA A 497 33.88 17.17 62.41
CA ALA A 497 34.57 16.07 63.11
C ALA A 497 33.61 15.60 64.24
N SER A 498 33.79 14.55 65.05
CA SER A 498 34.49 13.24 65.05
C SER A 498 34.17 12.57 66.43
N GLN A 499 34.38 11.29 66.76
CA GLN A 499 35.11 10.15 66.21
C GLN A 499 34.34 8.83 66.54
N SER A 500 34.80 7.68 66.02
CA SER A 500 34.55 6.31 66.54
C SER A 500 33.11 5.73 66.42
N THR A 501 32.87 4.45 66.09
CA THR A 501 33.76 3.28 65.89
C THR A 501 33.46 2.54 64.56
N SER A 502 34.08 1.37 64.33
CA SER A 502 34.20 0.67 63.04
C SER A 502 33.17 -0.44 62.74
N GLN A 503 33.03 -0.73 61.44
CA GLN A 503 32.77 -2.02 60.75
C GLN A 503 33.06 -3.35 61.51
N PRO A 504 32.68 -4.53 60.97
CA PRO A 504 31.50 -4.89 60.14
C PRO A 504 30.91 -6.27 60.57
N ALA A 505 29.99 -6.88 59.80
CA ALA A 505 29.91 -8.35 59.69
C ALA A 505 29.05 -8.85 58.51
N SER A 506 29.67 -9.58 57.58
CA SER A 506 29.04 -10.74 56.93
C SER A 506 29.53 -12.02 57.62
N ARG A 507 28.69 -13.07 57.63
CA ARG A 507 29.08 -14.47 57.91
C ARG A 507 28.37 -15.32 56.87
N SER A 508 28.97 -16.26 56.12
CA SER A 508 30.22 -17.04 56.25
C SER A 508 30.15 -18.21 57.25
N ALA A 509 29.96 -19.41 56.71
CA ALA A 509 30.53 -20.68 57.18
C ALA A 509 30.53 -21.71 56.01
N SER A 510 31.45 -22.68 55.94
CA SER A 510 32.87 -22.52 55.55
C SER A 510 33.62 -23.87 55.55
N GLN A 511 34.26 -24.24 54.42
CA GLN A 511 35.30 -25.29 54.30
C GLN A 511 34.87 -26.73 54.70
N TYR A 512 35.57 -27.84 54.39
CA TYR A 512 36.80 -28.15 53.65
C TYR A 512 36.46 -29.20 52.54
N GLY A 513 37.28 -29.58 51.57
CA GLY A 513 38.60 -29.10 51.15
C GLY A 513 39.33 -30.11 50.22
N GLU A 514 39.83 -29.61 49.08
CA GLU A 514 41.06 -30.03 48.35
C GLU A 514 41.18 -31.39 47.61
N GLU A 515 42.10 -31.37 46.62
CA GLU A 515 42.74 -32.44 45.83
C GLU A 515 42.00 -33.30 44.74
N HIS A 516 42.66 -33.38 43.57
CA HIS A 516 42.54 -34.40 42.50
C HIS A 516 43.50 -35.60 42.82
N PRO A 517 43.72 -36.68 41.99
CA PRO A 517 43.28 -36.95 40.61
C PRO A 517 42.92 -38.42 40.20
N SER A 518 42.27 -38.56 39.02
CA SER A 518 42.51 -39.60 37.98
C SER A 518 42.24 -41.12 38.19
N THR A 519 41.90 -41.79 37.07
CA THR A 519 41.83 -43.27 36.86
C THR A 519 40.76 -44.04 37.66
N SER A 520 40.29 -45.25 37.31
CA SER A 520 40.13 -46.03 36.05
C SER A 520 39.49 -47.40 36.42
N THR A 521 39.03 -48.19 35.44
CA THR A 521 38.66 -49.63 35.51
C THR A 521 37.18 -49.93 35.86
N THR A 522 36.26 -50.56 35.11
CA THR A 522 36.13 -51.37 33.86
C THR A 522 35.32 -52.65 34.19
N VAL A 523 34.67 -53.28 33.18
CA VAL A 523 34.14 -54.69 33.15
C VAL A 523 32.63 -54.93 33.40
N SER A 524 31.85 -54.95 32.28
CA SER A 524 30.80 -55.93 31.89
C SER A 524 29.54 -56.17 32.79
N SER A 525 28.45 -56.82 32.34
CA SER A 525 28.25 -57.67 31.15
C SER A 525 26.81 -57.66 30.57
N LEU A 526 26.70 -58.04 29.29
CA LEU A 526 25.49 -58.49 28.59
C LEU A 526 25.63 -60.00 28.29
N PRO A 527 24.51 -60.75 28.10
CA PRO A 527 24.05 -61.08 26.73
C PRO A 527 22.51 -60.92 26.57
N SER A 528 21.89 -60.69 25.41
CA SER A 528 22.20 -60.88 23.96
C SER A 528 21.76 -62.22 23.33
N ILE A 529 21.53 -62.21 22.00
CA ILE A 529 20.99 -63.24 21.07
C ILE A 529 19.44 -63.19 20.95
N ALA A 530 18.80 -62.58 19.94
CA ALA A 530 18.79 -62.76 18.46
C ALA A 530 17.77 -63.86 18.00
N ASN A 531 17.27 -63.94 16.75
CA ASN A 531 17.72 -63.39 15.45
C ASN A 531 16.55 -63.35 14.41
N GLN A 532 16.86 -62.96 13.15
CA GLN A 532 16.10 -63.16 11.88
C GLN A 532 14.90 -62.23 11.56
N GLN A 533 14.57 -61.94 10.29
CA GLN A 533 15.38 -61.74 9.06
C GLN A 533 14.51 -61.06 7.97
N THR A 534 15.09 -60.26 7.07
CA THR A 534 14.40 -59.72 5.88
C THR A 534 14.53 -60.63 4.66
N PRO A 535 13.65 -60.48 3.66
CA PRO A 535 14.15 -60.23 2.31
C PRO A 535 13.40 -59.11 1.55
N THR A 536 13.94 -58.72 0.40
CA THR A 536 13.50 -57.62 -0.47
C THR A 536 12.61 -58.07 -1.63
N ALA A 537 11.81 -57.15 -2.17
CA ALA A 537 11.29 -57.19 -3.55
C ALA A 537 10.94 -55.78 -4.03
N SER A 538 11.08 -55.50 -5.33
CA SER A 538 10.79 -54.20 -5.95
C SER A 538 10.13 -54.36 -7.32
N VAL A 539 9.06 -53.60 -7.59
CA VAL A 539 8.41 -53.49 -8.91
C VAL A 539 7.90 -52.05 -9.10
N SER A 540 7.88 -51.56 -10.34
CA SER A 540 7.44 -50.22 -10.74
C SER A 540 6.20 -50.27 -11.64
N ALA A 541 5.24 -49.36 -11.42
CA ALA A 541 4.29 -48.86 -12.42
C ALA A 541 3.56 -47.61 -11.91
N ALA A 542 3.05 -46.77 -12.82
CA ALA A 542 2.30 -45.53 -12.56
C ALA A 542 0.86 -45.62 -13.15
N PRO A 543 0.09 -44.52 -13.25
CA PRO A 543 -0.38 -43.64 -12.17
C PRO A 543 -1.91 -43.65 -12.05
N SER A 544 -2.45 -43.48 -10.83
CA SER A 544 -3.90 -43.33 -10.60
C SER A 544 -4.36 -41.87 -10.79
N LYS A 545 -5.41 -41.68 -11.60
CA LYS A 545 -6.00 -40.36 -11.90
C LYS A 545 -6.62 -39.72 -10.66
N LEU A 546 -6.39 -38.42 -10.45
CA LEU A 546 -7.26 -37.60 -9.58
C LEU A 546 -8.63 -37.39 -10.27
N PRO A 547 -9.75 -37.42 -9.53
CA PRO A 547 -11.00 -36.84 -9.99
C PRO A 547 -10.95 -35.31 -9.86
N THR A 548 -11.45 -34.59 -10.86
CA THR A 548 -11.55 -33.12 -10.84
C THR A 548 -12.66 -32.65 -9.89
N SER A 549 -12.31 -31.89 -8.87
CA SER A 549 -13.28 -31.17 -8.03
C SER A 549 -13.84 -29.96 -8.77
N HIS A 550 -15.16 -29.96 -9.04
CA HIS A 550 -15.85 -28.77 -9.52
C HIS A 550 -16.02 -27.75 -8.37
N PRO A 551 -15.90 -26.43 -8.63
CA PRO A 551 -16.30 -25.41 -7.68
C PRO A 551 -17.81 -25.54 -7.40
N THR A 552 -18.19 -25.57 -6.13
CA THR A 552 -19.59 -25.63 -5.68
C THR A 552 -20.07 -24.23 -5.31
N LEU A 553 -21.34 -23.94 -5.58
CA LEU A 553 -21.90 -22.58 -5.60
C LEU A 553 -21.68 -21.80 -4.29
N ILE A 554 -20.95 -20.69 -4.39
CA ILE A 554 -21.09 -19.52 -3.51
C ILE A 554 -21.58 -18.35 -4.38
N SER A 555 -22.79 -18.49 -4.95
CA SER A 555 -23.37 -17.47 -5.85
C SER A 555 -24.91 -17.42 -5.72
N THR A 556 -25.37 -17.18 -4.49
CA THR A 556 -26.80 -17.06 -4.18
C THR A 556 -27.12 -15.86 -3.28
N THR A 557 -26.24 -15.51 -2.34
CA THR A 557 -26.48 -14.41 -1.37
C THR A 557 -26.41 -13.02 -2.01
N LEU A 558 -25.33 -12.72 -2.75
CA LEU A 558 -25.03 -11.38 -3.29
C LEU A 558 -26.01 -10.87 -4.36
N ARG A 559 -26.73 -11.77 -5.06
CA ARG A 559 -27.73 -11.37 -6.08
C ARG A 559 -28.90 -10.53 -5.54
N THR A 560 -29.04 -10.44 -4.22
CA THR A 560 -30.09 -9.63 -3.57
C THR A 560 -29.71 -8.15 -3.46
N ILE A 561 -28.42 -7.81 -3.49
CA ILE A 561 -27.92 -6.43 -3.31
C ILE A 561 -28.01 -5.63 -4.61
N PHE A 562 -27.63 -6.22 -5.75
CA PHE A 562 -27.51 -5.52 -7.05
C PHE A 562 -28.83 -5.39 -7.86
N ALA A 563 -29.99 -5.58 -7.24
CA ALA A 563 -31.29 -5.67 -7.93
C ALA A 563 -31.96 -4.31 -8.20
N ARG A 564 -31.33 -3.40 -8.97
CA ARG A 564 -31.87 -2.06 -9.30
C ARG A 564 -33.02 -2.15 -10.36
N PRO A 565 -34.27 -1.75 -10.06
CA PRO A 565 -35.38 -1.88 -11.01
C PRO A 565 -35.42 -0.75 -12.05
N THR A 566 -35.19 -1.08 -13.33
CA THR A 566 -35.16 -0.12 -14.44
C THR A 566 -36.54 0.27 -14.96
N ARG A 567 -37.25 1.17 -14.24
CA ARG A 567 -38.49 1.78 -14.74
C ARG A 567 -38.45 3.31 -14.65
N LYS A 568 -38.51 3.99 -15.80
CA LYS A 568 -38.78 5.44 -15.87
C LYS A 568 -40.20 5.72 -15.34
N PRO A 569 -40.41 6.71 -14.46
CA PRO A 569 -41.74 7.11 -14.03
C PRO A 569 -42.51 7.76 -15.19
N THR A 570 -43.80 7.45 -15.28
CA THR A 570 -44.76 8.12 -16.16
C THR A 570 -45.65 9.06 -15.34
N ALA A 571 -46.21 10.10 -15.95
CA ALA A 571 -46.94 11.19 -15.28
C ALA A 571 -48.34 10.81 -14.74
N SER A 572 -48.52 9.56 -14.31
CA SER A 572 -49.71 8.98 -13.69
C SER A 572 -49.58 8.76 -12.19
N ASP A 573 -48.35 8.68 -11.67
CA ASP A 573 -48.08 8.02 -10.39
C ASP A 573 -47.94 9.06 -9.24
N ILE A 574 -48.91 9.99 -9.14
CA ILE A 574 -48.96 11.05 -8.12
C ILE A 574 -50.12 10.79 -7.13
N PRO A 575 -49.84 10.45 -5.86
CA PRO A 575 -50.87 10.40 -4.81
C PRO A 575 -51.35 11.81 -4.44
N VAL A 576 -52.65 12.08 -4.58
CA VAL A 576 -53.26 13.35 -4.16
C VAL A 576 -53.46 13.34 -2.64
N HIS A 577 -52.52 13.93 -1.89
CA HIS A 577 -52.71 14.18 -0.45
C HIS A 577 -53.39 15.53 -0.17
N VAL A 578 -54.32 15.51 0.78
CA VAL A 578 -55.22 16.64 1.11
C VAL A 578 -54.51 17.67 2.00
N ILE A 579 -54.68 18.95 1.70
CA ILE A 579 -54.12 20.09 2.45
C ILE A 579 -55.04 20.50 3.61
N PRO A 580 -54.55 20.50 4.87
CA PRO A 580 -55.14 21.29 5.96
C PRO A 580 -54.66 22.76 5.87
N LYS A 581 -55.54 23.72 6.11
CA LYS A 581 -55.19 25.16 6.14
C LYS A 581 -54.50 25.56 7.45
N PRO A 582 -53.63 26.60 7.45
CA PRO A 582 -52.91 27.03 8.64
C PRO A 582 -53.81 27.77 9.64
N HIS A 583 -53.51 27.63 10.92
CA HIS A 583 -53.98 28.52 11.98
C HIS A 583 -52.88 29.53 12.34
N HIS A 584 -53.20 30.83 12.24
CA HIS A 584 -52.41 31.86 12.90
C HIS A 584 -52.56 31.78 14.42
N ASN A 585 -51.49 32.05 15.15
CA ASN A 585 -51.59 32.91 16.33
C ASN A 585 -50.31 33.76 16.49
N HIS A 586 -50.39 34.84 17.26
CA HIS A 586 -49.28 35.80 17.44
C HIS A 586 -48.26 35.33 18.48
N GLY A 587 -47.02 35.82 18.34
CA GLY A 587 -45.90 35.47 19.22
C GLY A 587 -45.78 36.33 20.49
N ILE A 588 -44.81 35.98 21.33
CA ILE A 588 -44.36 36.71 22.52
C ILE A 588 -42.82 36.65 22.57
N HIS A 589 -42.16 37.77 22.89
CA HIS A 589 -40.73 37.80 23.16
C HIS A 589 -40.38 37.01 24.44
N LYS A 590 -39.23 36.34 24.42
CA LYS A 590 -38.37 36.21 25.61
C LYS A 590 -36.92 35.89 25.21
N ASN A 591 -35.98 36.61 25.81
CA ASN A 591 -34.57 36.22 25.82
C ASN A 591 -34.40 34.99 26.71
N LEU A 592 -33.42 34.15 26.41
CA LEU A 592 -32.69 33.36 27.39
C LEU A 592 -31.29 33.06 26.86
N GLU A 593 -30.28 33.54 27.57
CA GLU A 593 -28.88 33.15 27.40
C GLU A 593 -28.64 31.90 28.25
N HIS A 594 -28.06 30.83 27.68
CA HIS A 594 -26.79 30.25 28.14
C HIS A 594 -26.39 28.98 27.39
N ASP A 595 -25.08 28.80 27.27
CA ASP A 595 -24.25 27.57 27.24
C ASP A 595 -24.58 26.42 26.29
N GLY A 596 -23.51 25.94 25.64
CA GLY A 596 -23.57 24.81 24.70
C GLY A 596 -22.34 24.67 23.78
N LYS A 597 -21.18 25.26 24.13
CA LYS A 597 -19.93 24.94 23.44
C LYS A 597 -19.47 23.54 23.82
N HIS A 598 -19.42 22.64 22.85
CA HIS A 598 -18.61 21.43 22.92
C HIS A 598 -17.57 21.52 21.81
N ASP A 599 -16.31 21.65 22.20
CA ASP A 599 -15.17 21.62 21.29
C ASP A 599 -14.91 20.16 20.88
N PHE A 600 -14.82 19.88 19.58
CA PHE A 600 -14.32 18.60 19.05
C PHE A 600 -12.79 18.64 19.02
N CYS A 601 -12.12 17.85 19.83
CA CYS A 601 -10.66 17.74 19.83
C CYS A 601 -10.17 16.49 20.58
N THR A 602 -9.90 15.41 19.83
CA THR A 602 -8.78 14.43 19.91
C THR A 602 -9.20 13.12 19.25
#